data_AF-A0A354X6U2-F1
#
_entry.id   AF-A0A354X6U2-F1
#
_cell.length_a   1.000
_cell.length_b   1.000
_cell.length_c   1.000
_cell.angle_alpha   90.00
_cell.angle_beta   90.00
_cell.angle_gamma   90.00
#
_symmetry.space_group_name_H-M   'P 1'
#
loop_
_entity.id
_entity.type
_entity.pdbx_description
1 polymer ?
#
loop_
_entity_poly.entity_id
_entity_poly.type
_entity_poly.pdbx_seq_one_letter_code
_entity_poly.pdbx_strand_id
1 'polypeptide(L)' 'GHNDPADRLIIAQAITEKMPLISSDHKFELYREYHLDFIYNKR' A
#
# COMPACT_ATOMS: atom_id res chain seq x y z
N GLY A 1 1.22 4.17 -11.86
CA GLY A 1 1.58 4.76 -10.56
C GLY A 1 0.34 5.33 -9.92
N HIS A 2 0.22 5.25 -8.58
CA HIS A 2 -0.88 5.87 -7.85
C HIS A 2 -0.75 7.39 -7.92
N ASN A 3 -1.63 8.03 -8.69
CA ASN A 3 -1.68 9.49 -8.84
C ASN A 3 -2.65 10.14 -7.84
N ASP A 4 -3.44 9.33 -7.12
CA ASP A 4 -4.36 9.82 -6.11
C ASP A 4 -3.58 10.26 -4.85
N PRO A 5 -3.80 11.50 -4.34
CA PRO A 5 -3.21 11.95 -3.09
C PRO A 5 -3.55 11.05 -1.89
N ALA A 6 -4.74 10.46 -1.84
CA ALA A 6 -5.17 9.58 -0.76
C ALA A 6 -4.36 8.28 -0.73
N ASP A 7 -4.10 7.67 -1.89
CA ASP A 7 -3.28 6.46 -1.97
C ASP A 7 -1.87 6.71 -1.43
N ARG A 8 -1.27 7.85 -1.76
CA ARG A 8 0.04 8.24 -1.24
C ARG A 8 0.04 8.41 0.27
N LEU A 9 -1.03 9.01 0.82
CA LEU A 9 -1.18 9.17 2.26
C LEU A 9 -1.30 7.80 2.96
N ILE A 10 -2.11 6.89 2.41
CA ILE A 10 -2.31 5.54 2.95
C ILE A 10 -1.00 4.75 2.93
N ILE A 11 -0.26 4.79 1.82
CA ILE A 11 1.04 4.12 1.70
C ILE A 11 2.03 4.69 2.72
N ALA A 12 2.15 6.02 2.80
CA ALA A 12 3.07 6.67 3.73
C ALA A 12 2.75 6.33 5.19
N GLN A 13 1.47 6.33 5.55
CA GLN A 13 1.03 5.97 6.89
C GLN A 13 1.34 4.50 7.20
N ALA A 14 1.00 3.58 6.30
CA ALA A 14 1.24 2.16 6.48
C ALA A 14 2.73 1.83 6.67
N ILE A 15 3.61 2.47 5.88
CA ILE A 15 5.07 2.33 6.04
C ILE A 15 5.54 2.92 7.39
N THR A 16 5.09 4.13 7.72
CA THR A 16 5.53 4.85 8.92
C THR A 16 5.14 4.11 10.19
N GLU A 17 3.91 3.60 10.26
CA GLU A 17 3.38 2.89 11.42
C GLU A 17 3.65 1.38 11.38
N LYS A 18 4.35 0.89 10.33
CA LYS A 18 4.61 -0.53 10.09
C LYS A 18 3.31 -1.37 10.12
N MET A 19 2.25 -0.80 9.58
CA MET A 19 0.93 -1.43 9.51
C MET A 19 0.79 -2.19 8.18
N PRO A 20 0.22 -3.40 8.19
CA PRO A 20 -0.07 -4.11 6.95
C PRO A 20 -1.19 -3.40 6.17
N LEU A 21 -0.96 -3.15 4.89
CA LEU A 21 -1.97 -2.63 3.97
C LEU A 21 -2.68 -3.81 3.28
N ILE A 22 -3.98 -3.94 3.53
CA ILE A 22 -4.83 -4.95 2.89
C ILE A 22 -5.64 -4.28 1.78
N SER A 23 -5.46 -4.68 0.53
CA SER A 23 -6.24 -4.15 -0.60
C SER A 23 -6.41 -5.17 -1.73
N SER A 24 -7.49 -5.01 -2.50
CA SER A 24 -7.73 -5.75 -3.76
C SER A 24 -7.13 -5.04 -4.98
N ASP A 25 -6.45 -3.90 -4.80
CA ASP A 25 -5.69 -3.25 -5.87
C ASP A 25 -4.26 -3.79 -5.91
N HIS A 26 -3.92 -4.46 -7.02
CA HIS A 26 -2.59 -5.02 -7.26
C HIS A 26 -1.49 -3.95 -7.38
N LYS A 27 -1.83 -2.70 -7.67
CA LYS A 27 -0.82 -1.64 -7.84
C LYS A 27 -0.05 -1.32 -6.55
N PHE A 28 -0.63 -1.61 -5.37
CA PHE A 28 0.06 -1.46 -4.08
C PHE A 28 1.24 -2.43 -3.92
N GLU A 29 1.26 -3.54 -4.67
CA GLU A 29 2.37 -4.50 -4.65
C GLU A 29 3.70 -3.87 -5.10
N LEU A 30 3.63 -2.86 -5.97
CA LEU A 30 4.81 -2.11 -6.42
C LEU A 30 5.52 -1.41 -5.25
N TYR A 31 4.83 -1.12 -4.15
CA TYR A 31 5.43 -0.41 -3.02
C TYR A 31 6.06 -1.33 -1.97
N ARG A 32 6.03 -2.66 -2.19
CA ARG A 32 6.78 -3.61 -1.35
C ARG A 32 8.28 -3.30 -1.35
N GLU A 33 8.82 -2.75 -2.43
CA GLU A 33 10.22 -2.31 -2.51
C GLU A 33 10.56 -1.20 -1.49
N TYR A 34 9.56 -0.42 -1.07
CA TYR A 34 9.68 0.64 -0.06
C TYR A 34 9.27 0.16 1.34
N HIS A 35 9.38 -1.14 1.62
CA HIS A 35 9.01 -1.76 2.91
C HIS A 35 7.53 -1.67 3.28
N LEU A 36 6.64 -1.49 2.30
CA LEU A 36 5.22 -1.64 2.53
C LEU A 36 4.88 -3.13 2.75
N ASP A 37 4.35 -3.46 3.93
CA ASP A 37 3.78 -4.77 4.19
C ASP A 37 2.40 -4.84 3.53
N PHE A 38 2.33 -5.48 2.36
CA PHE A 38 1.12 -5.56 1.55
C PHE A 38 0.50 -6.95 1.58
N ILE A 39 -0.81 -7.03 1.77
CA ILE A 39 -1.60 -8.25 1.71
C ILE A 39 -2.68 -8.09 0.65
N TYR A 40 -2.61 -8.94 -0.39
CA TYR A 40 -3.60 -8.91 -1.45
C TYR A 40 -4.90 -9.58 -1.02
N ASN A 41 -6.00 -8.82 -1.05
CA ASN A 41 -7.33 -9.31 -0.74
C ASN A 41 -8.05 -9.81 -2.02
N LYS A 42 -8.10 -11.13 -2.19
CA LYS A 42 -8.89 -11.79 -3.24
C LYS A 42 -10.39 -11.71 -2.88
N ARG A 43 -11.08 -10.72 -3.43
CA ARG A 43 -12.56 -10.62 -3.40
C ARG A 43 -13.17 -11.19 -4.67
#